data_AF-A0A3D3ZTJ9-F1
#
_entry.id   AF-A0A3D3ZTJ9-F1
#
_cell.length_a   1.000
_cell.length_b   1.000
_cell.length_c   1.000
_cell.angle_alpha   90.00
_cell.angle_beta   90.00
_cell.angle_gamma   90.00
#
_symmetry.space_group_name_H-M   'P 1'
#
loop_
_entity.id
_entity.type
_entity.pdbx_description
1 polymer ?
#
loop_
_entity_poly.entity_id
_entity_poly.type
_entity_poly.pdbx_seq_one_letter_code
_entity_poly.pdbx_strand_id
1 'polypeptide(L)'
;MNHAENIKTAIDIKSAFRGKSQAVEKKPKPSQSPITLRVTDEERERLKSMAAGMSVSAYVRKCIFSENATRRKRRSHMPVKDQEAMARALALLGASRIANNLNQLAHKANMGSLIMDDNALAQIDETYAHVRLMRDELVSALGLIEG
;
A
#
# COMPACT_ATOMS: atom_id res chain seq x y z
N MET A 1 -10.16 19.75 24.20
CA MET A 1 -10.26 19.16 22.85
C MET A 1 -8.86 19.08 22.28
N ASN A 2 -8.37 17.86 22.06
CA ASN A 2 -6.93 17.58 21.96
C ASN A 2 -6.41 17.80 20.53
N HIS A 3 -5.23 18.43 20.39
CA HIS A 3 -4.58 18.73 19.11
C HIS A 3 -4.42 17.50 18.20
N ALA A 4 -4.34 16.30 18.80
CA ALA A 4 -4.29 15.02 18.10
C ALA A 4 -5.60 14.62 17.38
N GLU A 5 -6.76 15.09 17.84
CA GLU A 5 -8.05 14.80 17.18
C GLU A 5 -8.20 15.62 15.89
N ASN A 6 -7.73 16.87 15.87
CA ASN A 6 -7.77 17.75 14.69
C ASN A 6 -6.89 17.27 13.53
N ILE A 7 -5.77 16.60 13.81
CA ILE A 7 -4.86 16.09 12.77
C ILE A 7 -5.48 14.90 12.02
N LYS A 8 -6.27 14.07 12.73
CA LYS A 8 -6.97 12.92 12.11
C LYS A 8 -8.14 13.34 11.23
N THR A 9 -8.82 14.45 11.52
CA THR A 9 -9.97 14.97 10.75
C THR A 9 -9.57 15.89 9.60
N ALA A 10 -8.42 16.56 9.65
CA ALA A 10 -8.05 17.58 8.67
C ALA A 10 -7.41 17.05 7.38
N ILE A 11 -7.01 15.78 7.31
CA ILE A 11 -6.29 15.24 6.14
C ILE A 11 -7.26 14.39 5.33
N ASP A 12 -7.94 15.04 4.38
CA ASP A 12 -8.59 14.34 3.27
C ASP A 12 -7.52 13.67 2.41
N ILE A 13 -7.30 12.37 2.65
CA ILE A 13 -6.29 11.53 2.00
C ILE A 13 -6.40 11.61 0.47
N LYS A 14 -7.62 11.77 -0.07
CA LYS A 14 -7.83 11.93 -1.52
C LYS A 14 -7.25 13.23 -2.06
N SER A 15 -7.30 14.31 -1.28
CA SER A 15 -6.75 15.61 -1.67
C SER A 15 -5.21 15.63 -1.59
N ALA A 16 -4.63 15.00 -0.57
CA ALA A 16 -3.19 14.97 -0.32
C ALA A 16 -2.39 14.13 -1.34
N PHE A 17 -2.99 13.06 -1.86
CA PHE A 17 -2.38 12.18 -2.87
C PHE A 17 -2.86 12.45 -4.32
N ARG A 18 -3.52 13.59 -4.56
CA ARG A 18 -4.12 13.92 -5.86
C ARG A 18 -3.09 14.24 -6.96
N GLY A 19 -1.79 14.23 -6.64
CA GLY A 19 -0.70 14.45 -7.58
C GLY A 19 0.01 13.15 -7.97
N LYS A 20 -0.20 12.71 -9.22
CA LYS A 20 0.53 11.64 -9.94
C LYS A 20 0.06 10.19 -9.81
N SER A 21 -1.16 9.91 -9.35
CA SER A 21 -1.85 8.71 -9.83
C SER A 21 -2.40 8.99 -11.22
N GLN A 22 -1.53 9.09 -12.25
CA GLN A 22 -2.03 9.04 -13.62
C GLN A 22 -2.79 7.72 -13.75
N ALA A 23 -4.10 7.82 -14.02
CA ALA A 23 -4.89 6.66 -14.36
C ALA A 23 -4.24 6.05 -15.60
N VAL A 24 -3.44 4.99 -15.40
CA VAL A 24 -2.86 4.24 -16.50
C VAL A 24 -4.02 3.89 -17.41
N GLU A 25 -3.97 4.36 -18.66
CA GLU A 25 -4.98 4.06 -19.66
C GLU A 25 -5.17 2.54 -19.67
N LYS A 26 -6.36 2.09 -19.25
CA LYS A 26 -6.67 0.68 -19.21
C LYS A 26 -6.70 0.20 -20.65
N LYS A 27 -5.61 -0.42 -21.11
CA LYS A 27 -5.58 -1.15 -22.38
C LYS A 27 -6.87 -1.97 -22.47
N PRO A 28 -7.61 -1.91 -23.61
CA PRO A 28 -8.85 -2.63 -23.76
C PRO A 28 -8.58 -4.10 -23.46
N LYS A 29 -9.20 -4.63 -22.40
CA LYS A 29 -9.05 -6.03 -22.05
C LYS A 29 -9.60 -6.82 -23.22
N PRO A 30 -8.85 -7.81 -23.76
CA PRO A 30 -9.41 -8.68 -24.78
C PRO A 30 -10.71 -9.28 -24.24
N SER A 31 -11.78 -9.17 -25.02
CA SER A 31 -13.08 -9.77 -24.74
C SER A 31 -12.88 -11.28 -24.61
N GLN A 32 -12.68 -11.77 -23.38
CA GLN A 32 -12.73 -13.19 -23.09
C GLN A 32 -14.20 -13.51 -22.82
N SER A 33 -14.90 -13.97 -23.86
CA SER A 33 -16.27 -14.46 -23.71
C SER A 33 -16.29 -15.57 -22.65
N PRO A 34 -17.17 -15.49 -21.64
CA PRO A 34 -17.29 -16.52 -20.63
C PRO A 34 -17.77 -17.83 -21.26
N ILE A 35 -17.14 -18.95 -20.87
CA ILE A 35 -17.62 -20.29 -21.24
C ILE A 35 -18.85 -20.57 -20.37
N THR A 36 -20.01 -20.75 -21.00
CA THR A 36 -21.25 -21.15 -20.34
C THR A 36 -21.39 -22.67 -20.41
N LEU A 37 -21.56 -23.31 -19.26
CA LEU A 37 -21.80 -24.75 -19.14
C LEU A 37 -23.16 -24.93 -18.46
N ARG A 38 -24.08 -25.67 -19.12
CA ARG A 38 -25.32 -26.10 -18.47
C ARG A 38 -24.99 -27.27 -17.55
N VAL A 39 -25.39 -27.14 -16.30
CA VAL A 39 -25.25 -28.16 -15.26
C VAL A 39 -26.54 -28.20 -14.45
N THR A 40 -26.89 -29.37 -13.96
CA THR A 40 -27.94 -29.52 -12.95
C THR A 40 -27.43 -29.03 -11.59
N ASP A 41 -28.33 -28.83 -10.62
CA ASP A 41 -27.96 -28.39 -9.28
C ASP A 41 -27.07 -29.42 -8.56
N GLU A 42 -27.37 -30.71 -8.74
CA GLU A 42 -26.57 -31.83 -8.21
C GLU A 42 -25.13 -31.82 -8.76
N GLU A 43 -24.99 -31.65 -10.07
CA GLU A 43 -23.68 -31.55 -10.74
C GLU A 43 -22.88 -30.35 -10.22
N ARG A 44 -23.57 -29.23 -9.95
CA ARG A 44 -22.95 -28.01 -9.44
C ARG A 44 -22.45 -28.18 -8.00
N GLU A 45 -23.16 -28.89 -7.15
CA GLU A 45 -22.69 -29.22 -5.79
C GLU A 45 -21.51 -30.18 -5.80
N ARG A 46 -21.54 -31.18 -6.68
CA ARG A 46 -20.41 -32.08 -6.89
C ARG A 46 -19.16 -31.32 -7.34
N LEU A 47 -19.32 -30.38 -8.28
CA LEU A 47 -18.22 -29.51 -8.72
C LEU A 47 -17.69 -28.60 -7.62
N LYS A 48 -18.55 -28.05 -6.75
CA LYS A 48 -18.11 -27.25 -5.59
C LYS A 48 -17.29 -28.09 -4.61
N SER A 49 -17.74 -29.32 -4.35
CA SER A 49 -17.06 -30.27 -3.46
C SER A 49 -15.68 -30.66 -4.00
N MET A 50 -15.61 -30.98 -5.29
CA MET A 50 -14.35 -31.31 -5.98
C MET A 50 -13.38 -30.12 -6.10
N ALA A 51 -13.89 -28.88 -6.12
CA ALA A 51 -13.05 -27.70 -6.27
C ALA A 51 -12.16 -27.42 -5.05
N ALA A 52 -12.41 -28.05 -3.88
CA ALA A 52 -11.54 -28.03 -2.70
C ALA A 52 -10.98 -26.64 -2.34
N GLY A 53 -11.85 -25.62 -2.32
CA GLY A 53 -11.46 -24.23 -2.00
C GLY A 53 -11.02 -23.37 -3.19
N MET A 54 -11.04 -23.88 -4.42
CA MET A 54 -10.94 -23.09 -5.65
C MET A 54 -12.33 -22.66 -6.15
N SER A 55 -12.41 -21.64 -7.02
CA SER A 55 -13.66 -21.36 -7.73
C SER A 55 -13.96 -22.51 -8.71
N VAL A 56 -15.25 -22.82 -8.91
CA VAL A 56 -15.69 -23.86 -9.87
C VAL A 56 -15.10 -23.63 -11.27
N SER A 57 -15.04 -22.37 -11.72
CA SER A 57 -14.43 -22.00 -13.01
C SER A 57 -12.91 -22.25 -13.07
N ALA A 58 -12.20 -22.12 -11.94
CA ALA A 58 -10.77 -22.42 -11.86
C ALA A 58 -10.55 -23.93 -11.83
N TYR A 59 -11.42 -24.68 -11.16
CA TYR A 59 -11.40 -26.15 -11.15
C TYR A 59 -11.66 -26.72 -12.54
N VAL A 60 -12.73 -26.30 -13.22
CA VAL A 60 -13.04 -26.72 -14.61
C VAL A 60 -11.89 -26.41 -15.57
N ARG A 61 -11.31 -25.21 -15.48
CA ARG A 61 -10.13 -24.86 -16.29
C ARG A 61 -8.93 -25.74 -15.96
N LYS A 62 -8.69 -26.05 -14.68
CA LYS A 62 -7.60 -26.94 -14.27
C LYS A 62 -7.76 -28.32 -14.87
N CYS A 63 -8.97 -28.88 -14.90
CA CYS A 63 -9.24 -30.19 -15.51
C CYS A 63 -9.07 -30.19 -17.04
N ILE A 64 -9.41 -29.09 -17.72
CA ILE A 64 -9.35 -29.00 -19.19
C ILE A 64 -7.93 -28.70 -19.70
N PHE A 65 -7.18 -27.86 -18.98
CA PHE A 65 -5.89 -27.32 -19.45
C PHE A 65 -4.69 -27.79 -18.61
N SER A 66 -4.83 -28.90 -17.89
CA SER A 66 -3.93 -29.44 -16.85
C SER A 66 -2.42 -29.38 -17.16
N GLU A 67 -2.01 -29.51 -18.43
CA GLU A 67 -0.60 -29.50 -18.86
C GLU A 67 -0.08 -28.15 -19.38
N ASN A 68 -0.97 -27.25 -19.81
CA ASN A 68 -0.58 -25.98 -20.48
C ASN A 68 -1.13 -24.72 -19.78
N ALA A 69 -1.80 -24.88 -18.63
CA ALA A 69 -2.35 -23.75 -17.91
C ALA A 69 -1.23 -23.00 -17.18
N THR A 70 -0.67 -21.96 -17.82
CA THR A 70 0.09 -20.92 -17.10
C THR A 70 -0.77 -20.45 -15.92
N ARG A 71 -0.31 -20.77 -14.71
CA ARG A 71 -0.98 -20.41 -13.46
C ARG A 71 -1.20 -18.89 -13.46
N ARG A 72 -2.43 -18.45 -13.75
CA ARG A 72 -2.76 -17.03 -13.71
C ARG A 72 -2.43 -16.56 -12.30
N LYS A 73 -1.50 -15.58 -12.17
CA LYS A 73 -1.12 -15.01 -10.88
C LYS A 73 -2.42 -14.72 -10.11
N ARG A 74 -2.66 -15.45 -9.02
CA ARG A 74 -3.69 -15.05 -8.06
C ARG A 74 -3.29 -13.62 -7.69
N ARG A 75 -4.17 -12.64 -7.92
CA ARG A 75 -4.02 -11.37 -7.22
C ARG A 75 -4.03 -11.75 -5.75
N SER A 76 -2.89 -11.56 -5.09
CA SER A 76 -2.74 -11.87 -3.67
C SER A 76 -3.97 -11.33 -2.95
N HIS A 77 -4.60 -12.18 -2.16
CA HIS A 77 -5.87 -11.87 -1.53
C HIS A 77 -5.62 -10.89 -0.39
N MET A 78 -5.87 -9.61 -0.70
CA MET A 78 -5.93 -8.40 0.15
C MET A 78 -4.59 -7.70 0.46
N PRO A 79 -4.53 -6.37 0.23
CA PRO A 79 -4.40 -5.43 1.36
C PRO A 79 -4.96 -4.01 1.07
N VAL A 80 -6.16 -3.82 0.51
CA VAL A 80 -6.64 -2.42 0.27
C VAL A 80 -6.76 -1.64 1.58
N LYS A 81 -7.20 -2.29 2.68
CA LYS A 81 -7.30 -1.67 4.01
C LYS A 81 -5.92 -1.38 4.62
N ASP A 82 -4.98 -2.32 4.54
CA ASP A 82 -3.63 -2.13 5.07
C ASP A 82 -2.86 -1.09 4.25
N GLN A 83 -3.04 -1.07 2.92
CA GLN A 83 -2.51 -0.02 2.05
C GLN A 83 -3.11 1.35 2.33
N GLU A 84 -4.41 1.43 2.64
CA GLU A 84 -5.05 2.70 3.02
C GLU A 84 -4.54 3.19 4.39
N ALA A 85 -4.33 2.29 5.36
CA ALA A 85 -3.74 2.62 6.65
C ALA A 85 -2.29 3.09 6.51
N MET A 86 -1.47 2.41 5.69
CA MET A 86 -0.10 2.80 5.40
C MET A 86 -0.03 4.14 4.64
N ALA A 87 -0.90 4.36 3.64
CA ALA A 87 -0.99 5.63 2.92
C ALA A 87 -1.41 6.79 3.83
N ARG A 88 -2.36 6.55 4.75
CA ARG A 88 -2.73 7.50 5.81
C ARG A 88 -1.55 7.87 6.69
N ALA A 89 -0.81 6.88 7.18
CA ALA A 89 0.38 7.09 8.00
C ALA A 89 1.43 7.92 7.25
N LEU A 90 1.68 7.61 5.97
CA LEU A 90 2.63 8.34 5.14
C LEU A 90 2.18 9.80 4.89
N ALA A 91 0.90 10.05 4.64
CA ALA A 91 0.36 11.40 4.50
C ALA A 91 0.50 12.22 5.79
N LEU A 92 0.18 11.63 6.95
CA LEU A 92 0.35 12.26 8.26
C LEU A 92 1.81 12.64 8.50
N LEU A 93 2.73 11.73 8.18
CA LEU A 93 4.16 11.97 8.32
C LEU A 93 4.63 13.13 7.44
N GLY A 94 4.20 13.18 6.17
CA GLY A 94 4.50 14.28 5.25
C GLY A 94 3.90 15.62 5.68
N ALA A 95 2.64 15.62 6.15
CA ALA A 95 1.94 16.81 6.62
C ALA A 95 2.56 17.40 7.89
N SER A 96 3.12 16.56 8.76
CA SER A 96 3.71 16.98 10.03
C SER A 96 4.91 17.91 9.90
N ARG A 97 5.59 17.92 8.74
CA ARG A 97 6.85 18.63 8.48
C ARG A 97 7.97 18.34 9.51
N ILE A 98 7.84 17.28 10.33
CA ILE A 98 8.76 16.96 11.43
C ILE A 98 10.20 16.84 10.94
N ALA A 99 10.43 16.10 9.84
CA ALA A 99 11.78 15.93 9.29
C ALA A 99 12.43 17.26 8.87
N ASN A 100 11.65 18.19 8.29
CA ASN A 100 12.16 19.49 7.87
C ASN A 100 12.46 20.40 9.07
N ASN A 101 11.56 20.44 10.05
CA ASN A 101 11.77 21.21 11.28
C ASN A 101 12.99 20.70 12.05
N LEU A 102 13.16 19.38 12.11
CA LEU A 102 14.29 18.74 12.78
C LEU A 102 15.61 19.04 12.08
N ASN A 103 15.64 19.00 10.75
CA ASN A 103 16.80 19.40 9.96
C ASN A 103 17.16 20.89 10.16
N GLN A 104 16.16 21.77 10.30
CA GLN A 104 16.41 23.19 10.60
C GLN A 104 16.98 23.39 12.01
N LEU A 105 16.53 22.61 13.00
CA LEU A 105 17.08 22.64 14.35
C LEU A 105 18.52 22.13 14.37
N ALA A 106 18.79 20.99 13.73
CA ALA A 106 20.12 20.42 13.57
C ALA A 106 21.07 21.44 12.92
N HIS A 107 20.64 22.06 11.81
CA HIS A 107 21.44 23.05 11.10
C HIS A 107 21.73 24.29 11.93
N LYS A 108 20.72 24.83 12.64
CA LYS A 108 20.91 26.01 13.52
C LYS A 108 21.84 25.72 14.69
N ALA A 109 21.76 24.51 15.24
CA ALA A 109 22.64 24.07 16.31
C ALA A 109 24.07 23.83 15.81
N ASN A 110 24.24 23.20 14.65
CA ASN A 110 25.55 23.05 13.98
C ASN A 110 26.22 24.38 13.64
N MET A 111 25.43 25.42 13.33
CA MET A 111 25.94 26.77 13.10
C MET A 111 26.24 27.56 14.38
N GLY A 112 26.00 26.99 15.57
CA GLY A 112 26.13 27.68 16.85
C GLY A 112 25.07 28.76 17.10
N SER A 113 24.02 28.84 16.26
CA SER A 113 22.90 29.77 16.43
C SER A 113 21.90 29.29 17.49
N LEU A 114 22.00 28.04 17.91
CA LEU A 114 21.17 27.43 18.95
C LEU A 114 22.14 26.84 19.98
N ILE A 115 22.11 27.36 21.21
CA ILE A 115 22.95 26.83 22.29
C ILE A 115 22.36 25.48 22.72
N MET A 116 23.02 24.41 22.34
CA MET A 116 22.68 23.03 22.66
C MET A 116 23.96 22.27 22.99
N ASP A 117 23.86 21.25 23.84
CA ASP A 117 24.95 20.33 24.07
C ASP A 117 25.06 19.31 22.92
N ASP A 118 26.24 18.72 22.75
CA ASP A 118 26.51 17.78 21.65
C ASP A 118 25.59 16.55 21.71
N ASN A 119 25.12 16.19 22.90
CA ASN A 119 24.16 15.09 23.09
C ASN A 119 22.78 15.41 22.50
N ALA A 120 22.23 16.61 22.74
CA ALA A 120 20.96 17.00 22.15
C ALA A 120 21.07 17.09 20.61
N LEU A 121 22.22 17.53 20.11
CA LEU A 121 22.49 17.58 18.68
C LEU A 121 22.45 16.17 18.04
N ALA A 122 23.14 15.21 18.65
CA ALA A 122 23.14 13.82 18.20
C ALA A 122 21.74 13.19 18.24
N GLN A 123 20.94 13.47 19.28
CA GLN A 123 19.56 12.98 19.40
C GLN A 123 18.64 13.54 18.29
N ILE A 124 18.86 14.79 17.87
CA ILE A 124 18.13 15.41 16.76
C ILE A 124 18.46 14.70 15.45
N ASP A 125 19.74 14.45 15.17
CA ASP A 125 20.19 13.76 13.97
C ASP A 125 19.68 12.30 13.92
N GLU A 126 19.74 11.60 15.05
CA GLU A 126 19.20 10.24 15.20
C GLU A 126 17.68 10.20 14.95
N THR A 127 16.94 11.14 15.55
CA THR A 127 15.50 11.25 15.35
C THR A 127 15.16 11.53 13.88
N TYR A 128 15.98 12.34 13.19
CA TYR A 128 15.81 12.62 11.77
C TYR A 128 16.00 11.35 10.93
N ALA A 129 17.04 10.59 11.22
CA ALA A 129 17.30 9.31 10.56
C ALA A 129 16.13 8.33 10.75
N HIS A 130 15.58 8.19 11.95
CA HIS A 130 14.43 7.34 12.22
C HIS A 130 13.17 7.76 11.45
N VAL A 131 12.87 9.06 11.40
CA VAL A 131 11.72 9.58 10.63
C VAL A 131 11.89 9.30 9.13
N ARG A 132 13.11 9.44 8.61
CA ARG A 132 13.42 9.11 7.21
C ARG A 132 13.25 7.61 6.94
N LEU A 133 13.77 6.75 7.80
CA LEU A 133 13.61 5.29 7.69
C LEU A 133 12.13 4.88 7.69
N MET A 134 11.32 5.43 8.61
CA MET A 134 9.88 5.17 8.65
C MET A 134 9.18 5.58 7.34
N ARG A 135 9.56 6.72 6.76
CA ARG A 135 9.05 7.14 5.45
C ARG A 135 9.43 6.14 4.36
N ASP A 136 10.70 5.77 4.29
CA ASP A 136 11.22 4.94 3.20
C ASP A 136 10.61 3.52 3.24
N GLU A 137 10.44 2.94 4.43
CA GLU A 137 9.72 1.67 4.65
C GLU A 137 8.25 1.75 4.22
N LEU A 138 7.53 2.83 4.58
CA LEU A 138 6.13 3.00 4.16
C LEU A 138 6.00 3.17 2.64
N VAL A 139 6.94 3.86 2.01
CA VAL A 139 6.99 4.05 0.55
C VAL A 139 7.26 2.72 -0.18
N SER A 140 8.19 1.92 0.36
CA SER A 140 8.51 0.58 -0.14
C SER A 140 7.32 -0.39 0.02
N ALA A 141 6.70 -0.43 1.20
CA ALA A 141 5.54 -1.27 1.49
C ALA A 141 4.31 -0.93 0.61
N LEU A 142 4.20 0.32 0.16
CA LEU A 142 3.17 0.77 -0.79
C LEU A 142 3.54 0.49 -2.26
N GLY A 143 4.77 0.07 -2.55
CA GLY A 143 5.24 -0.23 -3.91
C GLY A 143 5.41 1.02 -4.79
N LEU A 144 5.70 2.17 -4.20
CA LEU A 144 5.85 3.45 -4.92
C LEU A 144 7.27 3.67 -5.46
N ILE A 145 8.27 2.97 -4.92
CA ILE A 145 9.66 2.97 -5.36
C ILE A 145 10.12 1.50 -5.31
N GLU A 146 10.72 0.98 -6.38
CA GLU A 146 11.40 -0.31 -6.35
C GLU A 146 12.69 -0.14 -5.53
N GLY A 147 12.84 -0.93 -4.46
CA GLY A 147 14.05 -0.95 -3.63
C GLY A 147 15.25 -1.50 -4.37
#